data_AF-A0A966W4V6-F1
#
_entry.id   AF-A0A966W4V6-F1
#
_cell.length_a   1.000
_cell.length_b   1.000
_cell.length_c   1.000
_cell.angle_alpha   90.00
_cell.angle_beta   90.00
_cell.angle_gamma   90.00
#
_symmetry.space_group_name_H-M   'P 1'
#
loop_
_entity.id
_entity.type
_entity.pdbx_description
1 polymer ?
#
loop_
_entity_poly.entity_id
_entity_poly.type
_entity_poly.pdbx_seq_one_letter_code
_entity_poly.pdbx_strand_id
1 'polypeptide(L)'
;MRADGGTRCASITAAYVATYQALEWMIANRMIKRNLMKEPVAAVSVGVVRGQELLDLNYDEDSTAATDMNVVMTASGKFIEIQGTAEAEPFSAETLGRMLALAKKGISQLNDLQREALGL
;
A
#
# COMPACT_ATOMS: atom_id res chain seq x y z
N MET A 1 17.01 10.54 -1.03
CA MET A 1 15.98 9.58 -0.59
C MET A 1 16.30 9.18 0.84
N ARG A 2 15.29 9.04 1.69
CA ARG A 2 15.41 8.46 3.04
C ARG A 2 14.61 7.15 3.04
N ALA A 3 15.10 6.14 3.76
CA ALA A 3 14.41 4.87 3.96
C ALA A 3 14.27 4.66 5.46
N ASP A 4 13.03 4.47 5.92
CA ASP A 4 12.69 4.30 7.34
C ASP A 4 11.55 3.28 7.49
N GLY A 5 11.65 2.15 6.77
CA GLY A 5 10.56 1.18 6.63
C GLY A 5 9.62 1.49 5.45
N GLY A 6 8.81 0.49 5.06
CA GLY A 6 7.70 0.67 4.10
C GLY A 6 8.05 1.12 2.66
N THR A 7 9.33 1.23 2.29
CA THR A 7 9.74 1.86 1.01
C THR A 7 9.11 1.24 -0.24
N ARG A 8 8.88 -0.09 -0.24
CA ARG A 8 8.18 -0.80 -1.32
C ARG A 8 6.74 -0.31 -1.47
N CYS A 9 6.00 -0.28 -0.37
CA CYS A 9 4.61 0.14 -0.32
C CYS A 9 4.46 1.63 -0.68
N ALA A 10 5.34 2.47 -0.14
CA ALA A 10 5.41 3.89 -0.48
C ALA A 10 5.66 4.08 -1.99
N SER A 11 6.57 3.28 -2.58
CA SER A 11 6.89 3.36 -4.00
C SER A 11 5.71 2.97 -4.89
N ILE A 12 4.96 1.91 -4.54
CA ILE A 12 3.75 1.50 -5.28
C ILE A 12 2.69 2.61 -5.25
N THR A 13 2.41 3.16 -4.07
CA THR A 13 1.43 4.23 -3.87
C THR A 13 1.83 5.50 -4.63
N ALA A 14 3.10 5.89 -4.60
CA ALA A 14 3.61 7.05 -5.34
C ALA A 14 3.64 6.82 -6.87
N ALA A 15 3.97 5.60 -7.30
CA ALA A 15 3.99 5.25 -8.73
C ALA A 15 2.62 5.39 -9.39
N TYR A 16 1.53 5.09 -8.66
CA TYR A 16 0.18 5.35 -9.16
C TYR A 16 -0.03 6.84 -9.48
N VAL A 17 0.29 7.74 -8.53
CA VAL A 17 0.14 9.19 -8.70
C VAL A 17 0.98 9.70 -9.86
N ALA A 18 2.26 9.31 -9.91
CA ALA A 18 3.17 9.71 -10.98
C ALA A 18 2.71 9.21 -12.36
N THR A 19 2.24 7.97 -12.43
CA THR A 19 1.72 7.38 -13.68
C THR A 19 0.46 8.10 -14.15
N TYR A 20 -0.45 8.42 -13.21
CA TYR A 20 -1.66 9.19 -13.53
C TYR A 20 -1.30 10.55 -14.11
N GLN A 21 -0.42 11.31 -13.46
CA GLN A 21 0.02 12.62 -13.95
C GLN A 21 0.72 12.54 -15.32
N ALA A 22 1.54 11.50 -15.55
CA ALA A 22 2.18 11.28 -16.83
C ALA A 22 1.16 11.02 -17.95
N LEU A 23 0.12 10.22 -17.68
CA LEU A 23 -0.96 9.96 -18.63
C LEU A 23 -1.76 11.22 -18.95
N GLU A 24 -2.10 12.03 -17.94
CA GLU A 24 -2.77 13.33 -18.14
C GLU A 24 -1.91 14.27 -18.99
N TRP A 25 -0.60 14.33 -18.74
CA TRP A 25 0.33 15.09 -19.57
C TRP A 25 0.35 14.58 -21.02
N MET A 26 0.39 13.27 -21.24
CA MET A 26 0.35 12.68 -22.60
C MET A 26 -0.96 12.98 -23.33
N ILE A 27 -2.10 13.04 -22.62
CA ILE A 27 -3.39 13.45 -23.18
C ILE A 27 -3.36 14.93 -23.57
N ALA A 28 -2.85 15.80 -22.70
CA ALA A 28 -2.71 17.23 -23.00
C ALA A 28 -1.83 17.49 -24.24
N ASN A 29 -0.82 16.64 -24.46
CA ASN A 29 0.07 16.67 -25.62
C ASN A 29 -0.45 15.87 -26.83
N ARG A 30 -1.70 15.37 -26.79
CA ARG A 30 -2.36 14.60 -27.87
C ARG A 30 -1.61 13.33 -28.29
N MET A 31 -0.77 12.77 -27.42
CA MET A 31 -0.05 11.53 -27.67
C MET A 31 -0.95 10.30 -27.53
N ILE A 32 -1.92 10.38 -26.61
CA ILE A 32 -2.96 9.38 -26.38
C ILE A 32 -4.33 10.05 -26.27
N LYS A 33 -5.41 9.28 -26.48
CA LYS A 33 -6.78 9.83 -26.49
C LYS A 33 -7.45 9.89 -25.13
N ARG A 34 -7.03 9.05 -24.18
CA ARG A 34 -7.66 8.94 -22.85
C ARG A 34 -6.73 8.25 -21.86
N ASN A 35 -7.02 8.43 -20.58
CA ASN A 35 -6.38 7.72 -19.50
C ASN A 35 -6.83 6.25 -19.50
N LEU A 36 -5.89 5.31 -19.30
CA LEU A 36 -6.14 3.86 -19.32
C LEU A 36 -6.11 3.23 -17.91
N MET A 37 -5.85 4.03 -16.88
CA MET A 37 -5.89 3.56 -15.48
C MET A 37 -7.33 3.20 -15.10
N LYS A 38 -7.53 2.00 -14.55
CA LYS A 38 -8.87 1.51 -14.20
C LYS A 38 -9.38 2.08 -12.89
N GLU A 39 -8.55 2.08 -11.87
CA GLU A 39 -8.86 2.57 -10.52
C GLU A 39 -7.55 2.83 -9.74
N PRO A 40 -7.59 3.60 -8.64
CA PRO A 40 -6.44 3.77 -7.76
C PRO A 40 -5.92 2.46 -7.17
N VAL A 41 -4.60 2.43 -6.96
CA VAL A 41 -3.87 1.35 -6.32
C VAL A 41 -2.96 1.95 -5.26
N ALA A 42 -3.00 1.36 -4.07
CA ALA A 42 -2.12 1.71 -2.97
C ALA A 42 -1.68 0.46 -2.20
N ALA A 43 -0.61 0.61 -1.44
CA ALA A 43 0.01 -0.45 -0.68
C ALA A 43 0.44 0.03 0.70
N VAL A 44 0.40 -0.87 1.68
CA VAL A 44 0.86 -0.65 3.06
C VAL A 44 1.57 -1.89 3.59
N SER A 45 2.50 -1.69 4.52
CA SER A 45 3.00 -2.76 5.38
C SER A 45 2.09 -2.90 6.60
N VAL A 46 1.98 -4.11 7.12
CA VAL A 46 1.37 -4.44 8.41
C VAL A 46 2.20 -5.53 9.07
N GLY A 47 2.16 -5.65 10.38
CA GLY A 47 2.86 -6.74 11.06
C GLY A 47 2.54 -6.85 12.53
N VAL A 48 3.14 -7.83 13.18
CA VAL A 48 2.95 -8.10 14.61
C VAL A 48 4.21 -7.71 15.37
N VAL A 49 4.12 -6.66 16.17
CA VAL A 49 5.22 -6.18 17.02
C VAL A 49 4.81 -6.35 18.47
N ARG A 50 5.58 -7.13 19.25
CA ARG A 50 5.30 -7.41 20.67
C ARG A 50 3.87 -7.91 20.94
N GLY A 51 3.34 -8.72 20.02
CA GLY A 51 1.99 -9.31 20.13
C GLY A 51 0.84 -8.39 19.69
N GLN A 52 1.14 -7.21 19.14
CA GLN A 52 0.13 -6.27 18.64
C GLN A 52 0.25 -6.11 17.12
N GLU A 53 -0.87 -6.17 16.41
CA GLU A 53 -0.92 -5.85 14.98
C GLU A 53 -0.80 -4.34 14.76
N LEU A 54 0.17 -3.93 13.96
CA LEU A 54 0.45 -2.54 13.59
C LEU A 54 0.33 -2.32 12.08
N LEU A 55 0.06 -1.07 11.70
CA LEU A 55 -0.03 -0.59 10.33
C LEU A 55 1.13 0.36 10.05
N ASP A 56 1.71 0.25 8.85
CA ASP A 56 2.78 1.10 8.33
C ASP A 56 4.03 1.10 9.21
N LEU A 57 4.65 -0.09 9.33
CA LEU A 57 5.83 -0.30 10.17
C LEU A 57 6.98 0.60 9.74
N ASN A 58 7.55 1.33 10.69
CA ASN A 58 8.85 2.00 10.50
C ASN A 58 10.01 0.99 10.57
N TYR A 59 11.25 1.44 10.33
CA TYR A 59 12.40 0.54 10.29
C TYR A 59 12.62 -0.25 11.58
N ASP A 60 12.52 0.40 12.74
CA ASP A 60 12.73 -0.26 14.04
C ASP A 60 11.63 -1.29 14.33
N GLU A 61 10.39 -0.97 13.99
CA GLU A 61 9.25 -1.87 14.10
C GLU A 61 9.38 -3.07 13.17
N ASP A 62 9.75 -2.86 11.91
CA ASP A 62 9.96 -3.89 10.89
C ASP A 62 11.08 -4.85 11.32
N SER A 63 12.20 -4.31 11.83
CA SER A 63 13.35 -5.11 12.29
C SER A 63 13.06 -5.99 13.52
N THR A 64 11.99 -5.72 14.24
CA THR A 64 11.60 -6.44 15.47
C THR A 64 10.24 -7.14 15.36
N ALA A 65 9.62 -7.10 14.19
CA ALA A 65 8.33 -7.73 13.96
C ALA A 65 8.47 -9.26 13.95
N ALA A 66 7.55 -9.96 14.61
CA ALA A 66 7.47 -11.42 14.55
C ALA A 66 6.89 -11.90 13.20
N THR A 67 6.16 -11.01 12.52
CA THR A 67 5.50 -11.23 11.25
C THR A 67 5.41 -9.89 10.54
N ASP A 68 5.84 -9.84 9.29
CA ASP A 68 5.68 -8.71 8.38
C ASP A 68 4.80 -9.11 7.19
N MET A 69 4.02 -8.17 6.68
CA MET A 69 3.21 -8.38 5.49
C MET A 69 3.04 -7.09 4.70
N ASN A 70 3.26 -7.19 3.40
CA ASN A 70 2.94 -6.15 2.45
C ASN A 70 1.63 -6.48 1.75
N VAL A 71 0.73 -5.50 1.68
CA VAL A 71 -0.61 -5.65 1.08
C VAL A 71 -0.79 -4.58 0.01
N VAL A 72 -1.21 -5.00 -1.18
CA VAL A 72 -1.52 -4.12 -2.30
C VAL A 72 -2.97 -4.31 -2.69
N MET A 73 -3.74 -3.23 -2.74
CA MET A 73 -5.17 -3.29 -3.08
C MET A 73 -5.57 -2.22 -4.09
N THR A 74 -6.64 -2.53 -4.81
CA THR A 74 -7.38 -1.54 -5.59
C THR A 74 -8.30 -0.70 -4.71
N ALA A 75 -8.71 0.47 -5.19
CA ALA A 75 -9.68 1.33 -4.51
C ALA A 75 -11.05 0.66 -4.27
N SER A 76 -11.47 -0.26 -5.14
CA SER A 76 -12.67 -1.08 -4.93
C SER A 76 -12.51 -2.17 -3.86
N GLY A 77 -11.35 -2.25 -3.20
CA GLY A 77 -11.10 -3.15 -2.09
C GLY A 77 -10.71 -4.57 -2.51
N LYS A 78 -10.27 -4.76 -3.76
CA LYS A 78 -9.78 -6.06 -4.26
C LYS A 78 -8.29 -6.18 -4.00
N PHE A 79 -7.84 -7.35 -3.57
CA PHE A 79 -6.42 -7.63 -3.39
C PHE A 79 -5.74 -7.83 -4.74
N ILE A 80 -4.61 -7.15 -4.93
CA ILE A 80 -3.66 -7.39 -6.04
C ILE A 80 -2.57 -8.34 -5.56
N GLU A 81 -2.04 -8.08 -4.36
CA GLU A 81 -0.96 -8.85 -3.76
C GLU A 81 -1.10 -8.87 -2.24
N ILE A 82 -0.85 -10.03 -1.65
CA ILE A 82 -0.67 -10.23 -0.22
C ILE A 82 0.61 -11.05 -0.08
N GLN A 83 1.66 -10.46 0.46
CA GLN A 83 2.92 -11.15 0.74
C GLN A 83 3.21 -11.01 2.24
N GLY A 84 3.02 -12.09 2.99
CA GLY A 84 3.32 -12.14 4.43
C GLY A 84 4.34 -13.21 4.75
N THR A 85 5.24 -12.90 5.69
CA THR A 85 6.26 -13.81 6.19
C THR A 85 6.19 -13.84 7.71
N ALA A 86 6.21 -15.04 8.29
CA ALA A 86 6.44 -15.21 9.73
C ALA A 86 7.95 -15.37 9.93
N GLU A 87 8.62 -14.35 10.45
CA GLU A 87 10.06 -14.42 10.75
C GLU A 87 10.35 -15.19 12.05
N ALA A 88 9.37 -15.24 12.96
CA ALA A 88 9.43 -16.00 14.20
C ALA A 88 8.34 -17.09 14.23
N GLU A 89 7.33 -16.92 15.09
CA GLU A 89 6.25 -17.90 15.21
C GLU A 89 5.24 -17.75 14.06
N PRO A 90 4.73 -18.87 13.50
CA PRO A 90 3.63 -18.83 12.55
C PRO A 90 2.39 -18.12 13.14
N PHE A 91 1.74 -17.26 12.34
CA PHE A 91 0.54 -16.55 12.75
C PHE A 91 -0.74 -17.32 12.40
N SER A 92 -1.79 -17.10 13.19
CA SER A 92 -3.09 -17.74 12.97
C SER A 92 -3.92 -17.02 11.89
N ALA A 93 -4.98 -17.68 11.41
CA ALA A 93 -5.92 -17.07 10.48
C ALA A 93 -6.61 -15.82 11.07
N GLU A 94 -6.87 -15.80 12.37
CA GLU A 94 -7.43 -14.64 13.08
C GLU A 94 -6.47 -13.45 13.07
N THR A 95 -5.18 -13.69 13.33
CA THR A 95 -4.14 -12.66 13.25
C THR A 95 -4.01 -12.12 11.83
N LEU A 96 -3.99 -12.99 10.82
CA LEU A 96 -4.03 -12.58 9.42
C LEU A 96 -5.25 -11.69 9.13
N GLY A 97 -6.43 -12.08 9.60
CA GLY A 97 -7.66 -11.30 9.43
C GLY A 97 -7.56 -9.90 10.03
N ARG A 98 -6.98 -9.76 11.24
CA ARG A 98 -6.76 -8.45 11.89
C ARG A 98 -5.78 -7.58 11.10
N MET A 99 -4.67 -8.15 10.65
CA MET A 99 -3.70 -7.44 9.81
C MET A 99 -4.32 -6.97 8.48
N LEU A 100 -5.11 -7.82 7.81
CA LEU A 100 -5.81 -7.45 6.57
C LEU A 100 -6.85 -6.35 6.79
N ALA A 101 -7.52 -6.34 7.95
CA ALA A 101 -8.45 -5.27 8.30
C ALA A 101 -7.73 -3.92 8.49
N LEU A 102 -6.57 -3.91 9.15
CA LEU A 102 -5.72 -2.73 9.26
C LEU A 102 -5.23 -2.25 7.89
N ALA A 103 -4.75 -3.17 7.06
CA ALA A 103 -4.26 -2.86 5.72
C ALA A 103 -5.36 -2.21 4.86
N LYS A 104 -6.58 -2.78 4.87
CA LYS A 104 -7.72 -2.23 4.14
C LYS A 104 -8.06 -0.81 4.59
N LYS A 105 -8.01 -0.54 5.90
CA LYS A 105 -8.24 0.81 6.45
C LYS A 105 -7.16 1.78 5.96
N GLY A 106 -5.89 1.42 6.09
CA GLY A 106 -4.76 2.27 5.65
C GLY A 106 -4.80 2.57 4.15
N ILE A 107 -5.04 1.54 3.33
CA ILE A 107 -5.15 1.71 1.87
C ILE A 107 -6.34 2.60 1.49
N SER A 108 -7.48 2.51 2.19
CA SER A 108 -8.58 3.45 1.97
C SER A 108 -8.15 4.90 2.18
N GLN A 109 -7.42 5.17 3.27
CA GLN A 109 -6.92 6.52 3.56
C GLN A 109 -5.89 7.00 2.53
N LEU A 110 -5.01 6.11 2.05
CA LEU A 110 -4.07 6.44 0.99
C LEU A 110 -4.77 6.75 -0.33
N ASN A 111 -5.83 6.02 -0.69
CA ASN A 111 -6.61 6.31 -1.90
C ASN A 111 -7.27 7.69 -1.82
N ASP A 112 -7.73 8.11 -0.65
CA ASP A 112 -8.30 9.45 -0.45
C ASP A 112 -7.22 10.53 -0.63
N LEU A 113 -6.03 10.34 -0.04
CA LEU A 113 -4.89 11.25 -0.20
C LEU A 113 -4.38 11.31 -1.64
N GLN A 114 -4.38 10.18 -2.36
CA GLN A 114 -4.03 10.15 -3.79
C GLN A 114 -5.00 10.99 -4.63
N ARG A 115 -6.31 10.93 -4.34
CA ARG A 115 -7.31 11.75 -5.04
C ARG A 115 -7.12 13.23 -4.76
N GLU A 116 -6.92 13.58 -3.49
CA GLU A 116 -6.64 14.96 -3.08
C GLU A 116 -5.41 15.51 -3.81
N ALA A 117 -4.30 14.75 -3.83
CA ALA A 117 -3.07 15.16 -4.51
C ALA A 117 -3.21 15.29 -6.03
N LEU A 118 -4.15 14.57 -6.64
CA LEU A 118 -4.45 14.62 -8.08
C LEU A 118 -5.55 15.63 -8.44
N GLY A 119 -6.22 16.24 -7.45
CA GLY A 119 -7.35 17.14 -7.67
C GLY A 119 -8.60 16.43 -8.19
N LEU A 120 -8.84 15.19 -7.75
CA LEU A 120 -9.96 14.31 -8.17
C LEU A 120 -11.08 14.21 -7.15
#